data_AF-X1R6T7-F1
#
_entry.id   AF-X1R6T7-F1
#
_cell.length_a   1.000
_cell.length_b   1.000
_cell.length_c   1.000
_cell.angle_alpha   90.00
_cell.angle_beta   90.00
_cell.angle_gamma   90.00
#
_symmetry.space_group_name_H-M   'P 1'
#
loop_
_entity.id
_entity.type
_entity.pdbx_description
1 polymer ?
#
loop_
_entity_poly.entity_id
_entity_poly.type
_entity_poly.pdbx_seq_one_letter_code
_entity_poly.pdbx_strand_id
1 'polypeptide(L)'
;MIPTIEDTIALVKRLYDQELITSAGIRDSLLTKLEVAQTSYDRGNLTSAVNQIGAFCNETKAQMSKYITLEAAEALLAYAGTLLFQINLDKARIEAIARIERETKKAKEKIQKKKD
;
A
#
# COMPACT_ATOMS: atom_id res chain seq x y z
N MET A 1 11.62 6.24 -10.06
CA MET A 1 10.44 6.84 -9.39
C MET A 1 9.72 5.71 -8.67
N ILE A 2 9.30 5.91 -7.42
CA ILE A 2 8.54 4.90 -6.65
C ILE A 2 7.05 5.14 -6.97
N PRO A 3 6.30 4.16 -7.50
CA PRO A 3 4.88 4.32 -7.78
C PRO A 3 4.09 4.52 -6.49
N THR A 4 3.09 5.40 -6.56
CA THR A 4 2.10 5.64 -5.51
C THR A 4 0.85 4.77 -5.70
N ILE A 5 -0.04 4.74 -4.71
CA ILE A 5 -1.34 4.06 -4.86
C ILE A 5 -2.16 4.75 -5.96
N GLU A 6 -2.10 6.09 -6.05
CA GLU A 6 -2.72 6.86 -7.13
C GLU A 6 -2.16 6.50 -8.51
N ASP A 7 -0.83 6.33 -8.66
CA ASP A 7 -0.23 5.86 -9.91
C ASP A 7 -0.74 4.47 -10.30
N THR A 8 -0.99 3.60 -9.31
CA THR A 8 -1.52 2.26 -9.54
C THR A 8 -3.01 2.30 -9.93
N ILE A 9 -3.79 3.22 -9.35
CA ILE A 9 -5.17 3.51 -9.76
C ILE A 9 -5.21 3.98 -11.22
N ALA A 10 -4.33 4.92 -11.59
CA ALA A 10 -4.21 5.40 -12.95
C ALA A 10 -3.79 4.29 -13.92
N LEU A 11 -2.89 3.39 -13.49
CA LEU A 11 -2.49 2.21 -14.26
C LEU A 11 -3.68 1.27 -14.53
N VAL A 12 -4.51 0.96 -13.52
CA VAL A 12 -5.70 0.11 -13.72
C VAL A 12 -6.65 0.72 -14.75
N LYS A 13 -6.92 2.03 -14.66
CA LYS A 13 -7.79 2.75 -15.62
C LYS A 13 -7.22 2.66 -17.04
N ARG A 14 -5.94 2.97 -17.20
CA ARG A 14 -5.26 2.91 -18.51
C ARG A 14 -5.27 1.51 -19.11
N LEU A 15 -5.00 0.47 -18.32
CA LEU A 15 -5.00 -0.91 -18.81
C LEU A 15 -6.40 -1.37 -19.23
N TYR A 16 -7.45 -0.87 -18.58
CA TYR A 16 -8.82 -1.10 -19.02
C TYR A 16 -9.13 -0.38 -20.33
N ASP A 17 -8.74 0.88 -20.48
CA ASP A 17 -8.94 1.65 -21.72
C ASP A 17 -8.18 1.05 -22.92
N GLN A 18 -7.11 0.31 -22.65
CA GLN A 18 -6.32 -0.45 -23.63
C GLN A 18 -6.86 -1.87 -23.88
N GLU A 19 -8.01 -2.22 -23.30
CA GLU A 19 -8.63 -3.56 -23.37
C GLU A 19 -7.74 -4.70 -22.84
N LEU A 20 -6.70 -4.37 -22.06
CA LEU A 20 -5.85 -5.36 -21.37
C LEU A 20 -6.47 -5.85 -20.07
N ILE A 21 -7.44 -5.11 -19.53
CA ILE A 21 -8.44 -5.58 -18.57
C ILE A 21 -9.79 -5.56 -19.29
N THR A 22 -10.40 -6.71 -19.51
CA THR A 22 -11.58 -6.83 -20.39
C THR A 22 -12.91 -6.79 -19.63
N SER A 23 -12.90 -6.96 -18.30
CA SER A 23 -14.11 -6.95 -17.48
C SER A 23 -14.21 -5.67 -16.64
N ALA A 24 -15.29 -4.90 -16.85
CA ALA A 24 -15.59 -3.71 -16.06
C ALA A 24 -15.75 -4.05 -14.57
N GLY A 25 -16.37 -5.19 -14.24
CA GLY A 25 -16.52 -5.64 -12.87
C GLY A 25 -15.18 -5.95 -12.19
N ILE A 26 -14.22 -6.51 -12.93
CA ILE A 26 -12.86 -6.72 -12.41
C ILE A 26 -12.14 -5.38 -12.23
N ARG A 27 -12.22 -4.48 -13.21
CA ARG A 27 -11.67 -3.11 -13.07
C ARG A 27 -12.20 -2.43 -11.80
N ASP A 28 -13.51 -2.40 -11.60
CA ASP A 28 -14.14 -1.71 -10.46
C ASP A 28 -13.76 -2.34 -9.12
N SER A 29 -13.70 -3.68 -9.08
CA SER A 29 -13.26 -4.44 -7.92
C SER A 29 -11.80 -4.13 -7.54
N LEU A 30 -10.91 -4.01 -8.53
CA LEU A 30 -9.50 -3.64 -8.33
C LEU A 30 -9.38 -2.19 -7.86
N LEU A 31 -10.09 -1.25 -8.51
CA LEU A 31 -10.09 0.17 -8.14
C LEU A 31 -10.56 0.38 -6.71
N THR A 32 -11.68 -0.26 -6.33
CA THR A 32 -12.22 -0.19 -4.97
C THR A 32 -11.17 -0.58 -3.92
N LYS A 33 -10.39 -1.64 -4.16
CA LYS A 33 -9.34 -2.08 -3.22
C LYS A 33 -8.22 -1.05 -3.09
N LEU A 34 -7.81 -0.44 -4.20
CA LEU A 34 -6.79 0.60 -4.21
C LEU A 34 -7.28 1.89 -3.53
N GLU A 35 -8.53 2.30 -3.73
CA GLU A 35 -9.13 3.48 -3.09
C GLU A 35 -9.27 3.29 -1.57
N VAL A 36 -9.68 2.10 -1.13
CA VAL A 36 -9.70 1.76 0.31
C VAL A 36 -8.28 1.70 0.86
N ALA A 37 -7.31 1.16 0.11
CA ALA A 37 -5.91 1.16 0.52
C ALA A 37 -5.37 2.59 0.70
N GLN A 38 -5.65 3.50 -0.24
CA GLN A 38 -5.29 4.92 -0.17
C GLN A 38 -5.90 5.57 1.07
N THR A 39 -7.22 5.41 1.26
CA THR A 39 -7.93 5.98 2.43
C THR A 39 -7.34 5.46 3.75
N SER A 40 -7.00 4.18 3.83
CA SER A 40 -6.36 3.60 5.03
C SER A 40 -4.94 4.14 5.23
N TYR A 41 -4.17 4.29 4.15
CA TYR A 41 -2.82 4.85 4.19
C TYR A 41 -2.83 6.31 4.68
N ASP A 42 -3.72 7.14 4.15
CA ASP A 42 -3.86 8.56 4.52
C ASP A 42 -4.25 8.75 5.99
N ARG A 43 -4.99 7.80 6.55
CA ARG A 43 -5.36 7.75 7.97
C ARG A 43 -4.26 7.17 8.87
N GLY A 44 -3.10 6.82 8.32
CA GLY A 44 -2.01 6.14 9.04
C GLY A 44 -2.31 4.69 9.42
N ASN A 45 -3.40 4.10 8.91
CA ASN A 45 -3.75 2.70 9.15
C ASN A 45 -3.01 1.78 8.16
N LEU A 46 -1.69 1.69 8.33
CA LEU A 46 -0.80 0.99 7.41
C LEU A 46 -1.08 -0.52 7.34
N THR A 47 -1.53 -1.14 8.43
CA THR A 47 -1.95 -2.55 8.42
C THR A 47 -3.15 -2.79 7.52
N SER A 48 -4.17 -1.92 7.59
CA SER A 48 -5.33 -2.01 6.70
C SER A 48 -4.93 -1.75 5.24
N ALA A 49 -4.06 -0.77 4.99
CA ALA A 49 -3.54 -0.51 3.66
C ALA A 49 -2.84 -1.74 3.06
N VAL A 50 -1.92 -2.39 3.80
CA VAL A 50 -1.26 -3.63 3.38
C VAL A 50 -2.26 -4.73 3.04
N ASN A 51 -3.29 -4.91 3.87
CA ASN A 51 -4.31 -5.94 3.63
C ASN A 51 -5.08 -5.70 2.33
N GLN A 52 -5.41 -4.44 2.02
CA GLN A 52 -6.12 -4.09 0.79
C GLN A 52 -5.24 -4.26 -0.45
N ILE A 53 -3.97 -3.86 -0.39
CA ILE A 53 -3.01 -4.12 -1.48
C ILE A 53 -2.78 -5.63 -1.66
N GLY A 54 -2.74 -6.40 -0.57
CA GLY A 54 -2.68 -7.86 -0.63
C GLY A 54 -3.90 -8.49 -1.32
N ALA A 55 -5.10 -7.99 -1.01
CA ALA A 55 -6.34 -8.42 -1.67
C ALA A 55 -6.33 -8.08 -3.17
N PHE A 56 -5.86 -6.89 -3.54
CA PHE A 56 -5.65 -6.48 -4.93
C PHE A 56 -4.69 -7.43 -5.67
N CYS A 57 -3.56 -7.79 -5.07
CA CYS A 57 -2.60 -8.74 -5.65
C CYS A 57 -3.23 -10.12 -5.88
N ASN A 58 -4.01 -10.62 -4.91
CA ASN A 58 -4.64 -11.93 -5.00
C ASN A 58 -5.68 -11.98 -6.13
N GLU A 59 -6.50 -10.94 -6.25
CA GLU A 59 -7.47 -10.86 -7.34
C GLU A 59 -6.78 -10.70 -8.71
N THR A 60 -5.76 -9.86 -8.80
CA THR A 60 -4.97 -9.70 -10.04
C THR A 60 -4.41 -11.05 -10.51
N LYS A 61 -3.81 -11.83 -9.60
CA LYS A 61 -3.33 -13.19 -9.91
C LYS A 61 -4.46 -14.14 -10.31
N ALA A 62 -5.61 -14.06 -9.65
CA ALA A 62 -6.74 -14.94 -9.91
C ALA A 62 -7.41 -14.69 -11.27
N GLN A 63 -7.36 -13.44 -11.76
CA GLN A 63 -7.95 -13.00 -13.02
C GLN A 63 -6.95 -12.89 -14.18
N MET A 64 -5.67 -13.08 -13.89
CA MET A 64 -4.61 -13.21 -14.89
C MET A 64 -4.97 -14.32 -15.89
N SER A 65 -4.81 -14.01 -17.17
CA SER A 65 -5.16 -14.84 -18.32
C SER A 65 -6.67 -15.18 -18.44
N LYS A 66 -7.55 -14.53 -17.67
CA LYS A 66 -9.02 -14.65 -17.79
C LYS A 66 -9.64 -13.34 -18.24
N TYR A 67 -9.46 -12.30 -17.42
CA TYR A 67 -9.98 -10.95 -17.68
C TYR A 67 -8.87 -9.90 -17.65
N ILE A 68 -7.66 -10.28 -17.29
CA ILE A 68 -6.47 -9.44 -17.27
C ILE A 68 -5.42 -10.18 -18.10
N THR A 69 -4.81 -9.52 -19.09
CA THR A 69 -3.71 -10.12 -19.84
C THR A 69 -2.52 -10.40 -18.93
N LEU A 70 -1.64 -11.32 -19.33
CA LEU A 70 -0.45 -11.64 -18.55
C LEU A 70 0.42 -10.39 -18.30
N GLU A 71 0.70 -9.62 -19.36
CA GLU A 71 1.48 -8.38 -19.28
C GLU A 71 0.87 -7.36 -18.32
N ALA A 72 -0.46 -7.14 -18.40
CA ALA A 72 -1.15 -6.24 -17.49
C ALA A 72 -1.08 -6.72 -16.03
N ALA A 73 -1.26 -8.01 -15.79
CA ALA A 73 -1.15 -8.58 -14.45
C ALA A 73 0.27 -8.42 -13.89
N GLU A 74 1.30 -8.67 -14.68
CA GLU A 74 2.70 -8.49 -14.28
C GLU A 74 3.01 -7.03 -13.93
N ALA A 75 2.56 -6.08 -14.76
CA ALA A 75 2.73 -4.65 -14.50
C ALA A 75 2.04 -4.22 -13.19
N LEU A 76 0.80 -4.64 -12.97
CA LEU A 76 0.05 -4.35 -11.75
C LEU A 76 0.70 -4.95 -10.50
N LEU A 77 1.19 -6.18 -10.59
CA LEU A 77 1.86 -6.87 -9.49
C LEU A 77 3.22 -6.23 -9.16
N ALA A 78 3.96 -5.73 -10.15
CA ALA A 78 5.20 -5.00 -9.92
C ALA A 78 4.97 -3.68 -9.16
N TYR A 79 3.94 -2.93 -9.53
CA TYR A 79 3.55 -1.70 -8.83
C TYR A 79 3.12 -2.02 -7.39
N ALA A 80 2.21 -2.99 -7.21
CA ALA A 80 1.73 -3.38 -5.90
C ALA A 80 2.84 -3.96 -4.99
N GLY A 81 3.81 -4.68 -5.55
CA GLY A 81 4.99 -5.15 -4.82
C GLY A 81 5.82 -3.98 -4.26
N THR A 82 5.98 -2.92 -5.05
CA THR A 82 6.70 -1.72 -4.60
C THR A 82 5.93 -0.96 -3.52
N LEU A 83 4.59 -0.87 -3.65
CA LEU A 83 3.72 -0.29 -2.62
C LEU A 83 3.82 -1.05 -1.30
N LEU A 84 3.75 -2.39 -1.34
CA LEU A 84 3.88 -3.22 -0.13
C LEU A 84 5.23 -3.02 0.55
N PHE A 85 6.31 -2.94 -0.23
CA PHE A 85 7.64 -2.66 0.32
C PHE A 85 7.67 -1.30 1.03
N GLN A 86 7.15 -0.26 0.38
CA GLN A 86 7.16 1.10 0.90
C GLN A 86 6.31 1.24 2.17
N ILE A 87 5.07 0.73 2.16
CA ILE A 87 4.16 0.81 3.32
C ILE A 87 4.76 0.07 4.53
N ASN A 88 5.40 -1.09 4.32
CA ASN A 88 6.05 -1.82 5.40
C ASN A 88 7.28 -1.08 5.94
N LEU A 89 8.03 -0.40 5.07
CA LEU A 89 9.15 0.46 5.49
C LEU A 89 8.65 1.63 6.34
N ASP A 90 7.54 2.26 5.95
CA ASP A 90 6.95 3.37 6.71
C ASP A 90 6.39 2.91 8.05
N LYS A 91 5.79 1.73 8.10
CA LYS A 91 5.39 1.09 9.37
C LYS A 91 6.59 0.89 10.31
N ALA A 92 7.68 0.32 9.81
CA ALA A 92 8.89 0.10 10.61
C ALA A 92 9.52 1.43 11.10
N ARG A 93 9.50 2.47 10.25
CA ARG A 93 9.98 3.82 10.61
C ARG A 93 9.15 4.44 11.74
N ILE A 94 7.82 4.36 11.65
CA ILE A 94 6.91 4.88 12.69
C ILE A 94 7.15 4.16 14.02
N GLU A 95 7.29 2.83 14.00
CA GLU A 95 7.58 2.04 15.20
C GLU A 95 8.93 2.42 15.83
N ALA A 96 9.95 2.64 15.01
CA ALA A 96 11.27 3.07 15.46
C ALA A 96 11.24 4.47 16.09
N ILE A 97 10.55 5.43 15.46
CA ILE A 97 10.38 6.79 16.00
C ILE A 97 9.66 6.75 17.35
N ALA A 98 8.54 6.02 17.43
CA ALA A 98 7.78 5.88 18.68
C ALA A 98 8.61 5.24 19.81
N ARG A 99 9.58 4.38 19.48
CA ARG A 99 10.52 3.84 20.46
C ARG A 99 11.50 4.91 20.95
N ILE A 100 12.11 5.67 20.04
CA ILE A 100 13.06 6.75 20.37
C ILE A 100 12.40 7.81 21.26
N GLU A 101 11.15 8.20 20.96
CA GLU A 101 10.39 9.16 21.76
C GLU A 101 10.15 8.68 23.20
N ARG A 102 9.86 7.38 23.37
CA ARG A 102 9.69 6.76 24.70
C ARG A 102 11.00 6.75 25.50
N GLU A 103 12.11 6.46 24.84
CA GLU A 103 13.45 6.41 25.48
C GLU A 103 13.93 7.81 25.88
N THR A 104 13.77 8.80 24.99
CA THR A 104 14.14 10.20 25.25
C THR A 104 13.30 10.81 26.39
N LYS A 105 12.00 10.50 26.46
CA LYS A 105 11.14 10.92 27.59
C LYS A 105 11.65 10.38 28.93
N LYS A 106 11.93 9.08 29.01
CA LYS A 106 12.48 8.43 30.22
C LYS A 106 13.83 9.02 30.64
N ALA A 107 14.71 9.32 29.68
CA ALA A 107 16.00 9.93 29.96
C ALA A 107 15.85 11.33 30.60
N LYS A 108 14.95 12.17 30.06
CA LYS A 108 14.66 13.51 30.61
C LYS A 108 14.10 13.44 32.04
N GLU A 109 13.17 12.52 32.32
CA GLU A 109 12.62 12.31 33.66
C GLU A 109 13.69 11.90 34.69
N LYS A 110 14.65 11.05 34.30
CA LYS A 110 15.77 10.66 35.16
C LYS A 110 16.72 11.83 35.46
N ILE A 111 16.94 12.72 34.48
CA ILE A 111 17.78 13.90 34.68
C ILE A 111 17.11 14.89 35.64
N GLN A 112 15.79 15.09 35.50
CA GLN A 112 15.04 15.98 36.39
C GLN A 112 15.11 15.51 37.85
N LYS A 113 14.84 14.22 38.09
CA LYS A 113 14.90 13.62 39.45
C LYS A 113 16.28 13.63 40.11
N LYS A 114 17.35 13.88 39.36
CA LYS A 114 18.72 14.00 39.90
C LYS A 114 19.09 15.45 40.26
N LYS A 115 18.26 16.43 39.88
CA LYS A 115 18.46 17.85 40.17
C LYS A 115 17.66 18.33 41.38
N ASP A 116 16.73 17.51 41.86
CA ASP A 116 15.95 17.70 43.10
C ASP A 116 16.62 16.92 44.24
#